data_AF-A0A6C6Z6R4-F1
#
_entry.id   AF-A0A6C6Z6R4-F1
#
_cell.length_a   1.000
_cell.length_b   1.000
_cell.length_c   1.000
_cell.angle_alpha   90.00
_cell.angle_beta   90.00
_cell.angle_gamma   90.00
#
_symmetry.space_group_name_H-M   'P 1'
#
loop_
_entity.id
_entity.type
_entity.pdbx_description
1 polymer ?
#
loop_
_entity_poly.entity_id
_entity_poly.type
_entity_poly.pdbx_seq_one_letter_code
_entity_poly.pdbx_strand_id
1 'polypeptide(L)'
;MNNLTLSSFSKVGVSNDARLYIAKENTDKAYVAPEKFSSKVLTWLGKMPLFKNTEVVQKHTENIRVQDQKILQTFLHALTEKYGETAVNDALLMSRINMNKPLTQRLAVQITECVKAADEGFINLIKSKDNVGVRNAALVIKGGDTKVAEKNNDVGAESKQPLLDIALKGLKRTLPQLEQMDGNSLRENFQEMASGNGPLRSLMTNLQNLNKIPEAKQLNDYVTTLTNIQVGVARFSQWGTCGGEVERWVDKASTHELTQAVKKIHVIAKELKNVTAELEKIEAGAPMPQTMSGPTLGLARFAVSSIPINQQTQVKLSDGMPVPVNTLTFDGKPVALAGSYPKNTPDALEAHMKMLLEKECSCLVVLTSEDQMQAKQLPPYFRGSYTFGEVHTNSQKVSSASQGEAIDQYNMQLSCGEKRYTIPVLHVKNWPDHQPLPSTEQLEYLADRVKNSNQNGAPGRSSSDKHLPMIHCLGGVGRTGTMAAALVLKDNPHSNLEQVRADFRDSRNNRMLEDASQFVQLKAMQAQLLMTTAR
;
A
#
# COMPACT_ATOMS: atom_id res chain seq x y z
N MET A 1 -22.67 -41.08 7.89
CA MET A 1 -22.03 -39.98 8.66
C MET A 1 -22.87 -39.78 9.91
N ASN A 2 -22.26 -39.62 11.08
CA ASN A 2 -22.99 -39.46 12.35
C ASN A 2 -23.67 -38.09 12.37
N ASN A 3 -25.01 -38.04 12.41
CA ASN A 3 -25.79 -36.78 12.46
C ASN A 3 -25.69 -36.14 13.85
N LEU A 4 -24.63 -35.35 14.06
CA LEU A 4 -24.44 -34.54 15.26
C LEU A 4 -25.26 -33.26 15.17
N THR A 5 -26.21 -33.07 16.08
CA THR A 5 -26.99 -31.83 16.19
C THR A 5 -26.31 -30.85 17.16
N LEU A 6 -26.64 -29.55 17.08
CA LEU A 6 -26.02 -28.52 17.95
C LEU A 6 -26.14 -28.78 19.46
N SER A 7 -27.20 -29.45 19.90
CA SER A 7 -27.36 -29.84 21.31
C SER A 7 -26.34 -30.89 21.77
N SER A 8 -25.64 -31.55 20.84
CA SER A 8 -24.55 -32.47 21.14
C SER A 8 -23.29 -31.77 21.65
N PHE A 9 -23.19 -30.44 21.47
CA PHE A 9 -22.05 -29.61 21.86
C PHE A 9 -22.28 -28.81 23.16
N SER A 10 -23.45 -28.97 23.80
CA SER A 10 -23.77 -28.36 25.09
C SER A 10 -24.29 -29.42 26.08
N LYS A 11 -23.57 -29.62 27.18
CA LYS A 11 -23.97 -30.56 28.25
C LYS A 11 -24.06 -29.84 29.59
N VAL A 12 -25.11 -30.15 30.35
CA VAL A 12 -25.29 -29.69 31.73
C VAL A 12 -24.33 -30.48 32.64
N GLY A 13 -23.53 -29.78 33.45
CA GLY A 13 -22.58 -30.38 34.40
C GLY A 13 -21.13 -30.55 33.90
N VAL A 14 -20.77 -29.98 32.75
CA VAL A 14 -19.38 -29.97 32.22
C VAL A 14 -18.78 -28.57 32.38
N SER A 15 -17.48 -28.50 32.70
CA SER A 15 -16.76 -27.22 32.80
C SER A 15 -16.73 -26.48 31.45
N ASN A 16 -17.05 -25.19 31.47
CA ASN A 16 -17.14 -24.34 30.27
C ASN A 16 -15.84 -24.27 29.45
N ASP A 17 -14.69 -24.49 30.10
CA ASP A 17 -13.36 -24.44 29.49
C ASP A 17 -12.81 -25.84 29.15
N ALA A 18 -13.60 -26.90 29.35
CA ALA A 18 -13.19 -28.23 28.97
C ALA A 18 -13.14 -28.36 27.44
N ARG A 19 -12.00 -28.85 26.93
CA ARG A 19 -11.85 -29.26 25.53
C ARG A 19 -12.82 -30.41 25.21
N LEU A 20 -13.52 -30.24 24.11
CA LEU A 20 -14.54 -31.17 23.61
C LEU A 20 -13.94 -32.18 22.63
N TYR A 21 -14.41 -33.43 22.64
CA TYR A 21 -14.05 -34.43 21.62
C TYR A 21 -15.17 -35.40 21.24
N ILE A 22 -15.16 -35.93 20.01
CA ILE A 22 -16.10 -36.96 19.56
C ILE A 22 -15.72 -38.31 20.19
N ALA A 23 -16.58 -38.86 21.06
CA ALA A 23 -16.37 -40.16 21.67
C ALA A 23 -16.44 -41.28 20.63
N LYS A 24 -15.50 -42.23 20.69
CA LYS A 24 -15.47 -43.42 19.81
C LYS A 24 -16.45 -44.53 20.25
N GLU A 25 -16.97 -44.47 21.48
CA GLU A 25 -17.59 -45.62 22.16
C GLU A 25 -19.14 -45.61 22.20
N ASN A 26 -19.84 -44.96 21.27
CA ASN A 26 -21.28 -45.17 21.12
C ASN A 26 -21.66 -45.22 19.65
N THR A 27 -22.00 -46.43 19.18
CA THR A 27 -22.19 -46.76 17.78
C THR A 27 -23.43 -46.14 17.13
N ASP A 28 -24.36 -45.59 17.91
CA ASP A 28 -25.62 -45.08 17.33
C ASP A 28 -25.82 -43.57 17.43
N LYS A 29 -25.00 -42.84 18.21
CA LYS A 29 -24.97 -41.37 18.23
C LYS A 29 -23.56 -40.92 18.60
N ALA A 30 -22.88 -40.22 17.69
CA ALA A 30 -21.68 -39.49 18.09
C ALA A 30 -22.07 -38.51 19.21
N TYR A 31 -21.31 -38.49 20.29
CA TYR A 31 -21.50 -37.55 21.39
C TYR A 31 -20.19 -36.84 21.67
N VAL A 32 -20.27 -35.57 22.08
CA VAL A 32 -19.11 -34.75 22.39
C VAL A 32 -18.84 -34.80 23.90
N ALA A 33 -17.69 -35.34 24.31
CA ALA A 33 -17.31 -35.54 25.71
C ALA A 33 -16.10 -34.68 26.13
N PRO A 34 -15.93 -34.37 27.43
CA PRO A 34 -14.76 -33.64 27.94
C PRO A 34 -13.52 -34.54 28.05
N GLU A 35 -12.36 -34.02 27.67
CA GLU A 35 -11.07 -34.75 27.60
C GLU A 35 -10.76 -35.65 28.82
N LYS A 36 -10.35 -36.90 28.57
CA LYS A 36 -9.96 -37.89 29.59
C LYS A 36 -8.68 -37.43 30.34
N PHE A 37 -8.58 -37.77 31.63
CA PHE A 37 -7.47 -37.33 32.50
C PHE A 37 -6.07 -37.66 31.96
N SER A 38 -5.88 -38.86 31.39
CA SER A 38 -4.60 -39.26 30.78
C SER A 38 -4.17 -38.39 29.59
N SER A 39 -5.13 -37.94 28.77
CA SER A 39 -4.88 -37.02 27.64
C SER A 39 -4.56 -35.59 28.10
N LYS A 40 -5.15 -35.16 29.24
CA LYS A 40 -4.82 -33.85 29.85
C LYS A 40 -3.37 -33.79 30.32
N VAL A 41 -2.86 -34.89 30.90
CA VAL A 41 -1.45 -34.99 31.34
C VAL A 41 -0.50 -34.90 30.14
N LEU A 42 -0.79 -35.61 29.04
CA LEU A 42 0.03 -35.56 27.83
C LEU A 42 -0.01 -34.18 27.13
N THR A 43 -1.18 -33.53 27.10
CA THR A 43 -1.34 -32.16 26.59
C THR A 43 -0.56 -31.14 27.43
N TRP A 44 -0.49 -31.34 28.75
CA TRP A 44 0.32 -30.52 29.64
C TRP A 44 1.83 -30.73 29.41
N LEU A 45 2.27 -31.99 29.27
CA LEU A 45 3.66 -32.31 28.95
C LEU A 45 4.12 -31.72 27.61
N GLY A 46 3.26 -31.64 26.60
CA GLY A 46 3.56 -30.99 25.31
C GLY A 46 3.81 -29.48 25.38
N LYS A 47 3.45 -28.81 26.49
CA LYS A 47 3.74 -27.39 26.73
C LYS A 47 5.09 -27.17 27.41
N MET A 48 5.75 -28.23 27.88
CA MET A 48 7.06 -28.16 28.51
C MET A 48 8.17 -28.33 27.45
N PRO A 49 9.16 -27.41 27.36
CA PRO A 49 10.21 -27.47 26.34
C PRO A 49 10.99 -28.80 26.29
N LEU A 50 11.16 -29.44 27.45
CA LEU A 50 11.92 -30.68 27.62
C LEU A 50 11.23 -31.92 27.02
N PHE A 51 9.90 -31.94 26.95
CA PHE A 51 9.12 -33.11 26.52
C PHE A 51 8.45 -32.91 25.15
N LYS A 52 8.55 -31.71 24.57
CA LYS A 52 7.95 -31.34 23.28
C LYS A 52 8.47 -32.18 22.09
N ASN A 53 9.69 -32.71 22.21
CA ASN A 53 10.35 -33.49 21.16
C ASN A 53 10.27 -35.02 21.38
N THR A 54 9.55 -35.48 22.41
CA THR A 54 9.34 -36.93 22.61
C THR A 54 8.33 -37.45 21.58
N GLU A 55 8.65 -38.56 20.92
CA GLU A 55 7.83 -39.13 19.83
C GLU A 55 6.36 -39.37 20.26
N VAL A 56 6.15 -39.83 21.50
CA VAL A 56 4.82 -40.05 22.10
C VAL A 56 4.04 -38.73 22.23
N VAL A 57 4.72 -37.63 22.59
CA VAL A 57 4.13 -36.30 22.76
C VAL A 57 3.85 -35.65 21.41
N GLN A 58 4.74 -35.79 20.42
CA GLN A 58 4.51 -35.29 19.06
C GLN A 58 3.34 -36.02 18.39
N LYS A 59 3.32 -37.36 18.44
CA LYS A 59 2.22 -38.17 17.90
C LYS A 59 0.90 -37.85 18.58
N HIS A 60 0.90 -37.61 19.89
CA HIS A 60 -0.29 -37.19 20.62
C HIS A 60 -0.76 -35.78 20.21
N THR A 61 0.16 -34.82 20.08
CA THR A 61 -0.14 -33.43 19.68
C THR A 61 -0.73 -33.35 18.28
N GLU A 62 -0.18 -34.12 17.33
CA GLU A 62 -0.69 -34.15 15.95
C GLU A 62 -2.05 -34.85 15.87
N ASN A 63 -2.24 -35.96 16.58
CA ASN A 63 -3.56 -36.61 16.68
C ASN A 63 -4.62 -35.68 17.30
N ILE A 64 -4.23 -34.87 18.29
CA ILE A 64 -5.09 -33.85 18.90
C ILE A 64 -5.48 -32.78 17.90
N ARG A 65 -4.52 -32.26 17.11
CA ARG A 65 -4.74 -31.22 16.11
C ARG A 65 -5.73 -31.68 15.03
N VAL A 66 -5.54 -32.89 14.50
CA VAL A 66 -6.44 -33.50 13.51
C VAL A 66 -7.83 -33.72 14.09
N GLN A 67 -7.92 -34.15 15.35
CA GLN A 67 -9.19 -34.36 16.02
C GLN A 67 -9.95 -33.05 16.25
N ASP A 68 -9.26 -31.98 16.71
CA ASP A 68 -9.85 -30.65 16.92
C ASP A 68 -10.40 -30.04 15.63
N GLN A 69 -9.64 -30.16 14.54
CA GLN A 69 -10.07 -29.69 13.23
C GLN A 69 -11.34 -30.42 12.76
N LYS A 70 -11.41 -31.74 12.95
CA LYS A 70 -12.58 -32.56 12.59
C LYS A 70 -13.82 -32.20 13.42
N ILE A 71 -13.65 -31.95 14.72
CA ILE A 71 -14.74 -31.56 15.62
C ILE A 71 -15.29 -30.19 15.22
N LEU A 72 -14.40 -29.23 14.97
CA LEU A 72 -14.77 -27.89 14.55
C LEU A 72 -15.53 -27.90 13.22
N GLN A 73 -15.06 -28.66 12.22
CA GLN A 73 -15.77 -28.84 10.96
C GLN A 73 -17.16 -29.43 11.16
N THR A 74 -17.28 -30.43 12.04
CA THR A 74 -18.57 -31.07 12.32
C THR A 74 -19.54 -30.13 13.05
N PHE A 75 -19.02 -29.29 13.95
CA PHE A 75 -19.80 -28.25 14.63
C PHE A 75 -20.29 -27.17 13.65
N LEU A 76 -19.42 -26.70 12.75
CA LEU A 76 -19.78 -25.72 11.72
C LEU A 76 -20.81 -26.29 10.75
N HIS A 77 -20.68 -27.55 10.36
CA HIS A 77 -21.68 -28.20 9.50
C HIS A 77 -23.06 -28.25 10.18
N ALA A 78 -23.12 -28.60 11.46
CA ALA A 78 -24.38 -28.59 12.23
C ALA A 78 -24.96 -27.17 12.44
N LEU A 79 -24.12 -26.14 12.48
CA LEU A 79 -24.57 -24.74 12.51
C LEU A 79 -25.14 -24.33 11.14
N THR A 80 -24.44 -24.68 10.06
CA THR A 80 -24.85 -24.38 8.69
C THR A 80 -26.15 -25.06 8.31
N GLU A 81 -26.37 -26.32 8.72
CA GLU A 81 -27.65 -27.01 8.51
C GLU A 81 -28.82 -26.31 9.22
N LYS A 82 -28.58 -25.64 10.35
CA LYS A 82 -29.63 -25.00 11.14
C LYS A 82 -29.89 -23.53 10.78
N TYR A 83 -28.85 -22.76 10.51
CA TYR A 83 -28.92 -21.30 10.33
C TYR A 83 -28.52 -20.83 8.93
N GLY A 84 -28.13 -21.75 8.03
CA GLY A 84 -27.67 -21.42 6.69
C GLY A 84 -26.20 -20.99 6.65
N GLU A 85 -25.59 -21.16 5.47
CA GLU A 85 -24.15 -20.95 5.27
C GLU A 85 -23.72 -19.48 5.44
N THR A 86 -24.57 -18.55 4.99
CA THR A 86 -24.30 -17.10 5.06
C THR A 86 -24.20 -16.60 6.50
N ALA A 87 -25.18 -16.93 7.36
CA ALA A 87 -25.18 -16.49 8.76
C ALA A 87 -24.01 -17.07 9.57
N VAL A 88 -23.60 -18.30 9.26
CA VAL A 88 -22.44 -18.95 9.88
C VAL A 88 -21.14 -18.29 9.45
N ASN A 89 -20.97 -18.00 8.16
CA ASN A 89 -19.77 -17.34 7.65
C ASN A 89 -19.63 -15.90 8.19
N ASP A 90 -20.73 -15.16 8.25
CA ASP A 90 -20.75 -13.80 8.80
C ASP A 90 -20.39 -13.79 10.29
N ALA A 91 -20.96 -14.71 11.08
CA ALA A 91 -20.64 -14.83 12.50
C ALA A 91 -19.19 -15.23 12.76
N LEU A 92 -18.61 -16.12 11.93
CA LEU A 92 -17.20 -16.52 12.03
C LEU A 92 -16.25 -15.36 11.69
N LEU A 93 -16.62 -14.53 10.71
CA LEU A 93 -15.87 -13.33 10.32
C LEU A 93 -15.91 -12.26 11.43
N MET A 94 -17.06 -12.07 12.07
CA MET A 94 -17.27 -11.06 13.12
C MET A 94 -16.60 -11.42 14.45
N SER A 95 -16.60 -12.70 14.82
CA SER A 95 -16.17 -13.16 16.15
C SER A 95 -14.65 -13.37 16.29
N ARG A 96 -13.86 -13.20 15.21
CA ARG A 96 -12.39 -13.42 15.17
C ARG A 96 -11.96 -14.69 15.91
N ILE A 97 -12.70 -15.78 15.72
CA ILE A 97 -12.43 -17.04 16.42
C ILE A 97 -11.15 -17.64 15.89
N ASN A 98 -10.19 -17.86 16.80
CA ASN A 98 -8.95 -18.54 16.46
C ASN A 98 -9.24 -20.03 16.22
N MET A 99 -9.37 -20.41 14.95
CA MET A 99 -9.62 -21.78 14.50
C MET A 99 -8.49 -22.77 14.84
N ASN A 100 -7.35 -22.27 15.34
CA ASN A 100 -6.24 -23.09 15.83
C ASN A 100 -6.39 -23.45 17.33
N LYS A 101 -7.46 -23.01 18.00
CA LYS A 101 -7.77 -23.38 19.38
C LYS A 101 -8.80 -24.51 19.43
N PRO A 102 -8.71 -25.41 20.44
CA PRO A 102 -9.70 -26.46 20.62
C PRO A 102 -11.09 -25.88 20.90
N LEU A 103 -12.12 -26.51 20.34
CA LEU A 103 -13.51 -26.16 20.61
C LEU A 103 -13.85 -26.47 22.07
N THR A 104 -14.24 -25.46 22.83
CA THR A 104 -14.78 -25.59 24.20
C THR A 104 -16.28 -25.30 24.19
N GLN A 105 -16.98 -25.69 25.26
CA GLN A 105 -18.41 -25.40 25.41
C GLN A 105 -18.69 -23.89 25.41
N ARG A 106 -17.83 -23.10 26.07
CA ARG A 106 -17.91 -21.63 26.04
C ARG A 106 -17.80 -21.09 24.62
N LEU A 107 -16.83 -21.59 23.86
CA LEU A 107 -16.63 -21.13 22.49
C LEU A 107 -17.83 -21.51 21.63
N ALA A 108 -18.30 -22.77 21.69
CA ALA A 108 -19.46 -23.24 20.94
C ALA A 108 -20.73 -22.42 21.22
N VAL A 109 -20.98 -22.04 22.48
CA VAL A 109 -22.10 -21.17 22.86
C VAL A 109 -21.94 -19.78 22.26
N GLN A 110 -20.75 -19.17 22.36
CA GLN A 110 -20.47 -17.86 21.76
C GLN A 110 -20.66 -17.86 20.24
N ILE A 111 -20.18 -18.88 19.52
CA ILE A 111 -20.40 -18.99 18.07
C ILE A 111 -21.90 -19.06 17.79
N THR A 112 -22.61 -19.92 18.51
CA THR A 112 -24.04 -20.14 18.29
C THR A 112 -24.86 -18.86 18.55
N GLU A 113 -24.51 -18.07 19.56
CA GLU A 113 -25.17 -16.79 19.86
C GLU A 113 -24.86 -15.73 18.79
N CYS A 114 -23.61 -15.64 18.32
CA CYS A 114 -23.24 -14.76 17.22
C CYS A 114 -23.98 -15.11 15.92
N VAL A 115 -24.11 -16.41 15.60
CA VAL A 115 -24.85 -16.88 14.43
C VAL A 115 -26.34 -16.55 14.54
N LYS A 116 -26.95 -16.75 15.71
CA LYS A 116 -28.35 -16.36 15.94
C LYS A 116 -28.57 -14.86 15.76
N ALA A 117 -27.67 -14.03 16.29
CA ALA A 117 -27.77 -12.58 16.15
C ALA A 117 -27.61 -12.12 14.68
N ALA A 118 -26.75 -12.79 13.90
CA ALA A 118 -26.59 -12.54 12.48
C ALA A 118 -27.85 -12.93 11.68
N ASP A 119 -28.43 -14.09 11.99
CA ASP A 119 -29.67 -14.59 11.38
C ASP A 119 -30.88 -13.67 11.70
N GLU A 120 -31.03 -13.26 12.96
CA GLU A 120 -32.09 -12.31 13.39
C GLU A 120 -31.91 -10.91 12.78
N GLY A 121 -30.67 -10.43 12.63
CA GLY A 121 -30.35 -9.16 11.97
C GLY A 121 -30.77 -9.17 10.49
N PHE A 122 -30.61 -10.31 9.81
CA PHE A 122 -31.03 -10.50 8.43
C PHE A 122 -32.57 -10.55 8.29
N ILE A 123 -33.27 -11.25 9.19
CA ILE A 123 -34.74 -11.31 9.20
C ILE A 123 -35.39 -9.94 9.48
N ASN A 124 -34.78 -9.12 10.36
CA ASN A 124 -35.27 -7.77 10.62
C ASN A 124 -35.06 -6.82 9.42
N LEU A 125 -33.98 -7.02 8.66
CA LEU A 125 -33.73 -6.30 7.41
C LEU A 125 -34.76 -6.62 6.32
N ILE A 126 -35.28 -7.85 6.31
CA ILE A 126 -36.35 -8.30 5.41
C ILE A 126 -37.71 -7.71 5.83
N LYS A 127 -37.98 -7.61 7.14
CA LYS A 127 -39.23 -7.05 7.67
C LYS A 127 -39.33 -5.53 7.59
N SER A 128 -38.21 -4.80 7.57
CA SER A 128 -38.21 -3.33 7.52
C SER A 128 -38.42 -2.74 6.11
N LYS A 129 -38.61 -3.57 5.08
CA LYS A 129 -38.90 -3.15 3.70
C LYS A 129 -40.27 -3.67 3.24
N ASP A 130 -41.33 -3.03 3.70
CA ASP A 130 -42.64 -3.12 3.04
C ASP A 130 -42.63 -2.31 1.75
N ASN A 131 -42.30 -2.98 0.63
CA ASN A 131 -42.74 -2.59 -0.71
C ASN A 131 -42.63 -3.79 -1.67
N VAL A 132 -43.71 -4.57 -1.70
CA VAL A 132 -44.40 -5.38 -2.76
C VAL A 132 -43.63 -6.01 -3.96
N GLY A 133 -42.36 -5.73 -4.22
CA GLY A 133 -41.62 -6.29 -5.38
C GLY A 133 -40.99 -7.68 -5.16
N VAL A 134 -40.79 -8.13 -3.91
CA VAL A 134 -39.99 -9.34 -3.60
C VAL A 134 -40.86 -10.53 -3.17
N ARG A 135 -42.19 -10.39 -3.15
CA ARG A 135 -43.09 -11.51 -2.79
C ARG A 135 -43.14 -12.65 -3.83
N ASN A 136 -42.56 -12.47 -5.01
CA ASN A 136 -42.60 -13.50 -6.06
C ASN A 136 -41.35 -14.37 -6.20
N ALA A 137 -40.31 -14.19 -5.36
CA ALA A 137 -39.09 -15.01 -5.43
C ALA A 137 -38.89 -15.94 -4.22
N ALA A 138 -39.70 -15.83 -3.16
CA ALA A 138 -39.50 -16.58 -1.92
C ALA A 138 -40.80 -17.21 -1.42
N LEU A 139 -41.41 -18.08 -2.22
CA LEU A 139 -42.47 -18.98 -1.76
C LEU A 139 -42.42 -20.29 -2.53
N VAL A 140 -41.46 -21.17 -2.22
CA VAL A 140 -41.69 -22.63 -2.29
C VAL A 140 -40.82 -23.32 -1.24
N ILE A 141 -41.39 -23.57 -0.05
CA ILE A 141 -41.11 -24.80 0.67
C ILE A 141 -42.47 -25.45 0.91
N LYS A 142 -42.82 -26.41 0.06
CA LYS A 142 -43.37 -27.72 0.45
C LYS A 142 -43.60 -28.61 -0.77
N GLY A 143 -42.85 -29.72 -0.80
CA GLY A 143 -43.30 -31.04 -1.27
C GLY A 143 -43.44 -31.26 -2.78
N GLY A 144 -42.67 -32.23 -3.29
CA GLY A 144 -43.03 -33.02 -4.47
C GLY A 144 -42.39 -32.60 -5.79
N ASP A 145 -41.47 -33.45 -6.25
CA ASP A 145 -41.08 -33.75 -7.63
C ASP A 145 -40.70 -32.62 -8.61
N THR A 146 -39.39 -32.58 -8.86
CA THR A 146 -38.65 -32.22 -10.09
C THR A 146 -39.44 -31.64 -11.27
N LYS A 147 -39.02 -30.43 -11.68
CA LYS A 147 -38.52 -30.17 -13.06
C LYS A 147 -37.66 -28.90 -13.07
N VAL A 148 -36.40 -29.09 -13.46
CA VAL A 148 -35.40 -28.04 -13.69
C VAL A 148 -35.76 -27.31 -14.98
N ALA A 149 -35.86 -25.99 -14.93
CA ALA A 149 -35.70 -25.13 -16.10
C ALA A 149 -34.46 -24.27 -15.86
N GLU A 150 -33.37 -24.64 -16.53
CA GLU A 150 -32.12 -23.88 -16.55
C GLU A 150 -32.37 -22.47 -17.08
N LYS A 151 -32.10 -21.47 -16.24
CA LYS A 151 -31.73 -20.13 -16.70
C LYS A 151 -30.36 -19.83 -16.13
N ASN A 152 -29.36 -19.97 -16.98
CA ASN A 152 -28.00 -19.50 -16.77
C ASN A 152 -28.03 -17.99 -16.54
N ASN A 153 -28.01 -17.56 -15.27
CA ASN A 153 -27.62 -16.20 -14.89
C ASN A 153 -26.42 -16.32 -13.95
N ASP A 154 -25.37 -15.60 -14.34
CA ASP A 154 -24.05 -15.56 -13.72
C ASP A 154 -24.13 -14.94 -12.31
N VAL A 155 -24.08 -15.80 -11.28
CA VAL A 155 -24.24 -15.44 -9.84
C VAL A 155 -23.06 -14.58 -9.31
N GLY A 156 -22.02 -14.32 -10.12
CA GLY A 156 -20.86 -13.52 -9.72
C GLY A 156 -21.03 -12.00 -9.77
N ALA A 157 -21.98 -11.48 -10.55
CA ALA A 157 -22.11 -10.03 -10.78
C ALA A 157 -22.93 -9.30 -9.71
N GLU A 158 -23.91 -9.95 -9.08
CA GLU A 158 -24.85 -9.31 -8.14
C GLU A 158 -24.24 -8.93 -6.78
N SER A 159 -23.09 -9.49 -6.39
CA SER A 159 -22.46 -9.24 -5.08
C SER A 159 -21.49 -8.05 -5.04
N LYS A 160 -21.06 -7.53 -6.19
CA LYS A 160 -19.96 -6.54 -6.28
C LYS A 160 -20.45 -5.09 -6.22
N GLN A 161 -21.53 -4.77 -6.93
CA GLN A 161 -22.09 -3.42 -6.97
C GLN A 161 -22.51 -2.91 -5.58
N PRO A 162 -23.18 -3.71 -4.72
CA PRO A 162 -23.53 -3.26 -3.38
C PRO A 162 -22.31 -2.89 -2.53
N LEU A 163 -21.17 -3.59 -2.69
CA LEU A 163 -19.94 -3.30 -1.95
C LEU A 163 -19.31 -1.97 -2.38
N LEU A 164 -19.32 -1.66 -3.68
CA LEU A 164 -18.85 -0.38 -4.22
C LEU A 164 -19.73 0.77 -3.74
N ASP A 165 -21.06 0.61 -3.77
CA ASP A 165 -22.00 1.62 -3.31
C ASP A 165 -21.84 1.91 -1.81
N ILE A 166 -21.62 0.86 -1.00
CA ILE A 166 -21.33 0.98 0.44
C ILE A 166 -20.02 1.74 0.65
N ALA A 167 -18.96 1.37 -0.08
CA ALA A 167 -17.66 2.03 0.03
C ALA A 167 -17.76 3.52 -0.34
N LEU A 168 -18.43 3.84 -1.46
CA LEU A 168 -18.61 5.21 -1.94
C LEU A 168 -19.38 6.08 -0.94
N LYS A 169 -20.57 5.64 -0.51
CA LYS A 169 -21.40 6.38 0.47
C LYS A 169 -20.68 6.51 1.80
N GLY A 170 -19.98 5.46 2.21
CA GLY A 170 -19.15 5.43 3.40
C GLY A 170 -18.05 6.50 3.36
N LEU A 171 -17.25 6.53 2.29
CA LEU A 171 -16.17 7.50 2.09
C LEU A 171 -16.69 8.94 2.07
N LYS A 172 -17.76 9.22 1.31
CA LYS A 172 -18.40 10.54 1.25
C LYS A 172 -18.82 11.05 2.63
N ARG A 173 -19.27 10.16 3.50
CA ARG A 173 -19.65 10.49 4.87
C ARG A 173 -18.44 10.66 5.79
N THR A 174 -17.48 9.75 5.75
CA THR A 174 -16.38 9.70 6.74
C THR A 174 -15.24 10.68 6.45
N LEU A 175 -14.90 10.94 5.18
CA LEU A 175 -13.75 11.79 4.85
C LEU A 175 -13.89 13.23 5.38
N PRO A 176 -15.05 13.91 5.24
CA PRO A 176 -15.24 15.25 5.80
C PRO A 176 -15.10 15.29 7.33
N GLN A 177 -15.47 14.22 8.04
CA GLN A 177 -15.35 14.14 9.50
C GLN A 177 -13.88 14.09 9.92
N LEU A 178 -13.03 13.40 9.15
CA LEU A 178 -11.60 13.35 9.42
C LEU A 178 -10.89 14.67 9.10
N GLU A 179 -11.39 15.45 8.16
CA GLU A 179 -10.82 16.76 7.80
C GLU A 179 -11.07 17.86 8.84
N GLN A 180 -12.06 17.67 9.73
CA GLN A 180 -12.41 18.60 10.81
C GLN A 180 -11.80 18.19 12.15
N MET A 181 -10.93 17.18 12.17
CA MET A 181 -10.35 16.65 13.38
C MET A 181 -9.25 17.58 13.92
N ASP A 182 -9.20 17.77 15.23
CA ASP A 182 -8.09 18.43 15.91
C ASP A 182 -7.44 17.49 16.94
N GLY A 183 -6.24 17.84 17.40
CA GLY A 183 -5.45 16.97 18.28
C GLY A 183 -6.10 16.71 19.64
N ASN A 184 -6.84 17.67 20.20
CA ASN A 184 -7.49 17.52 21.50
C ASN A 184 -8.75 16.64 21.34
N SER A 185 -9.57 16.92 20.34
CA SER A 185 -10.74 16.11 19.99
C SER A 185 -10.35 14.67 19.66
N LEU A 186 -9.23 14.46 18.96
CA LEU A 186 -8.69 13.13 18.70
C LEU A 186 -8.36 12.40 20.01
N ARG A 187 -7.66 13.04 20.96
CA ARG A 187 -7.30 12.41 22.24
C ARG A 187 -8.53 12.00 23.03
N GLU A 188 -9.48 12.92 23.19
CA GLU A 188 -10.66 12.70 24.02
C GLU A 188 -11.58 11.63 23.45
N ASN A 189 -11.67 11.52 22.12
CA ASN A 189 -12.67 10.71 21.44
C ASN A 189 -12.08 9.57 20.59
N PHE A 190 -10.77 9.27 20.68
CA PHE A 190 -10.13 8.26 19.83
C PHE A 190 -10.83 6.90 19.90
N GLN A 191 -11.15 6.43 21.11
CA GLN A 191 -11.79 5.13 21.32
C GLN A 191 -13.15 5.05 20.62
N GLU A 192 -13.94 6.12 20.66
CA GLU A 192 -15.22 6.21 19.96
C GLU A 192 -15.04 6.27 18.44
N MET A 193 -14.04 7.02 17.97
CA MET A 193 -13.72 7.14 16.54
C MET A 193 -13.23 5.81 15.93
N ALA A 194 -12.52 5.00 16.71
CA ALA A 194 -11.88 3.76 16.30
C ALA A 194 -12.68 2.48 16.66
N SER A 195 -13.91 2.61 17.16
CA SER A 195 -14.80 1.49 17.51
C SER A 195 -16.20 1.65 16.90
N GLY A 196 -17.03 0.61 16.96
CA GLY A 196 -18.41 0.63 16.47
C GLY A 196 -18.58 1.23 15.06
N ASN A 197 -19.39 2.29 14.98
CA ASN A 197 -19.65 3.07 13.76
C ASN A 197 -18.81 4.35 13.66
N GLY A 198 -17.75 4.48 14.47
CA GLY A 198 -16.86 5.63 14.48
C GLY A 198 -16.20 5.89 13.12
N PRO A 199 -15.83 7.15 12.80
CA PRO A 199 -15.32 7.55 11.49
C PRO A 199 -14.03 6.83 11.07
N LEU A 200 -13.06 6.63 11.97
CA LEU A 200 -11.78 5.98 11.63
C LEU A 200 -11.99 4.49 11.33
N ARG A 201 -12.75 3.79 12.18
CA ARG A 201 -13.08 2.38 11.96
C ARG A 201 -13.91 2.17 10.70
N SER A 202 -14.93 3.01 10.52
CA SER A 202 -15.80 2.95 9.34
C SER A 202 -15.01 3.18 8.05
N LEU A 203 -14.10 4.17 8.03
CA LEU A 203 -13.22 4.41 6.89
C LEU A 203 -12.42 3.16 6.52
N MET A 204 -11.74 2.55 7.50
CA MET A 204 -10.92 1.36 7.24
C MET A 204 -11.76 0.17 6.74
N THR A 205 -12.96 -0.04 7.29
CA THR A 205 -13.89 -1.08 6.81
C THR A 205 -14.29 -0.83 5.35
N ASN A 206 -14.64 0.40 4.99
CA ASN A 206 -15.03 0.74 3.62
C ASN A 206 -13.87 0.54 2.62
N LEU A 207 -12.65 0.92 3.00
CA LEU A 207 -11.47 0.69 2.17
C LEU A 207 -11.16 -0.81 2.00
N GLN A 208 -11.44 -1.64 3.01
CA GLN A 208 -11.27 -3.09 2.92
C GLN A 208 -12.29 -3.77 1.99
N ASN A 209 -13.44 -3.15 1.72
CA ASN A 209 -14.38 -3.70 0.73
C ASN A 209 -13.78 -3.69 -0.69
N LEU A 210 -12.91 -2.73 -1.01
CA LEU A 210 -12.23 -2.66 -2.30
C LEU A 210 -11.28 -3.85 -2.51
N ASN A 211 -10.66 -4.37 -1.43
CA ASN A 211 -9.83 -5.59 -1.47
C ASN A 211 -10.62 -6.85 -1.89
N LYS A 212 -11.96 -6.83 -1.78
CA LYS A 212 -12.82 -7.98 -2.15
C LYS A 212 -13.17 -8.01 -3.63
N ILE A 213 -12.74 -7.00 -4.40
CA ILE A 213 -13.07 -6.84 -5.82
C ILE A 213 -11.76 -6.95 -6.62
N PRO A 214 -11.42 -8.15 -7.15
CA PRO A 214 -10.16 -8.36 -7.87
C PRO A 214 -9.94 -7.41 -9.04
N GLU A 215 -11.01 -6.98 -9.72
CA GLU A 215 -10.98 -6.05 -10.84
C GLU A 215 -10.50 -4.65 -10.41
N ALA A 216 -10.72 -4.27 -9.15
CA ALA A 216 -10.34 -2.97 -8.59
C ALA A 216 -8.85 -2.92 -8.17
N LYS A 217 -7.99 -3.80 -8.69
CA LYS A 217 -6.58 -3.94 -8.29
C LYS A 217 -5.82 -2.61 -8.26
N GLN A 218 -5.91 -1.79 -9.31
CA GLN A 218 -5.18 -0.52 -9.39
C GLN A 218 -5.63 0.48 -8.32
N LEU A 219 -6.94 0.53 -8.05
CA LEU A 219 -7.53 1.38 -7.01
C LEU A 219 -7.13 0.88 -5.62
N ASN A 220 -7.07 -0.44 -5.46
CA ASN A 220 -6.69 -1.08 -4.22
C ASN A 220 -5.20 -0.91 -3.89
N ASP A 221 -4.30 -0.98 -4.87
CA ASP A 221 -2.87 -0.73 -4.71
C ASP A 221 -2.61 0.73 -4.28
N TYR A 222 -3.39 1.68 -4.82
CA TYR A 222 -3.39 3.08 -4.41
C TYR A 222 -3.84 3.26 -2.95
N VAL A 223 -4.98 2.66 -2.57
CA VAL A 223 -5.48 2.67 -1.18
C VAL A 223 -4.51 2.00 -0.22
N THR A 224 -3.90 0.90 -0.62
CA THR A 224 -2.90 0.17 0.17
C THR A 224 -1.66 1.04 0.40
N THR A 225 -1.25 1.83 -0.59
CA THR A 225 -0.15 2.80 -0.41
C THR A 225 -0.50 3.83 0.65
N LEU A 226 -1.70 4.41 0.60
CA LEU A 226 -2.14 5.43 1.56
C LEU A 226 -2.31 4.90 2.99
N THR A 227 -2.90 3.72 3.13
CA THR A 227 -3.16 3.09 4.44
C THR A 227 -1.92 2.52 5.12
N ASN A 228 -0.81 2.40 4.40
CA ASN A 228 0.49 1.99 4.93
C ASN A 228 1.41 3.16 5.32
N ILE A 229 1.03 4.41 5.07
CA ILE A 229 1.77 5.58 5.55
C ILE A 229 1.81 5.57 7.08
N GLN A 230 2.97 5.79 7.67
CA GLN A 230 3.13 5.93 9.11
C GLN A 230 2.56 7.26 9.60
N VAL A 231 1.70 7.17 10.61
CA VAL A 231 1.08 8.28 11.33
C VAL A 231 1.32 8.03 12.82
N GLY A 232 2.02 8.96 13.49
CA GLY A 232 2.55 8.72 14.84
C GLY A 232 3.54 7.56 14.82
N VAL A 233 3.29 6.54 15.64
CA VAL A 233 4.16 5.36 15.78
C VAL A 233 3.71 4.14 14.98
N ALA A 234 2.61 4.24 14.22
CA ALA A 234 2.00 3.12 13.53
C ALA A 234 1.52 3.48 12.12
N ARG A 235 1.23 2.48 11.29
CA ARG A 235 0.62 2.70 9.96
C ARG A 235 -0.81 3.23 10.11
N PHE A 236 -1.26 4.06 9.17
CA PHE A 236 -2.60 4.64 9.19
C PHE A 236 -3.70 3.58 9.33
N SER A 237 -3.54 2.40 8.71
CA SER A 237 -4.45 1.25 8.86
C SER A 237 -4.71 0.81 10.31
N GLN A 238 -3.79 1.05 11.24
CA GLN A 238 -3.95 0.69 12.66
C GLN A 238 -4.81 1.68 13.45
N TRP A 239 -5.08 2.86 12.89
CA TRP A 239 -5.89 3.91 13.52
C TRP A 239 -7.39 3.61 13.52
N GLY A 240 -7.83 2.57 12.79
CA GLY A 240 -9.23 2.11 12.77
C GLY A 240 -9.61 1.12 13.87
N THR A 241 -8.78 0.95 14.91
CA THR A 241 -9.01 0.00 16.01
C THR A 241 -8.64 0.57 17.38
N CYS A 242 -9.43 0.26 18.41
CA CYS A 242 -9.13 0.52 19.82
C CYS A 242 -8.38 -0.66 20.49
N GLY A 243 -7.82 -0.44 21.68
CA GLY A 243 -7.07 -1.42 22.48
C GLY A 243 -5.64 -1.69 21.99
N GLY A 244 -5.17 -0.96 20.98
CA GLY A 244 -3.96 -1.24 20.23
C GLY A 244 -2.74 -0.41 20.63
N GLU A 245 -1.74 -0.35 19.73
CA GLU A 245 -0.56 0.51 19.89
C GLU A 245 -0.88 2.00 19.70
N VAL A 246 -1.83 2.32 18.81
CA VAL A 246 -2.23 3.71 18.53
C VAL A 246 -2.88 4.33 19.75
N GLU A 247 -3.84 3.67 20.39
CA GLU A 247 -4.50 4.19 21.61
C GLU A 247 -3.49 4.46 22.72
N ARG A 248 -2.61 3.49 23.01
CA ARG A 248 -1.52 3.66 24.00
C ARG A 248 -0.58 4.82 23.69
N TRP A 249 -0.36 5.11 22.41
CA TRP A 249 0.43 6.26 21.98
C TRP A 249 -0.35 7.56 22.12
N VAL A 250 -1.61 7.61 21.68
CA VAL A 250 -2.50 8.78 21.77
C VAL A 250 -2.62 9.26 23.23
N ASP A 251 -2.76 8.33 24.17
CA ASP A 251 -2.86 8.63 25.61
C ASP A 251 -1.64 9.39 26.15
N LYS A 252 -0.45 9.12 25.61
CA LYS A 252 0.84 9.61 26.14
C LYS A 252 1.54 10.64 25.26
N ALA A 253 1.11 10.77 24.00
CA ALA A 253 1.68 11.71 23.05
C ALA A 253 1.62 13.14 23.61
N SER A 254 2.54 14.00 23.21
CA SER A 254 2.43 15.44 23.45
C SER A 254 1.39 16.07 22.51
N THR A 255 0.91 17.27 22.83
CA THR A 255 0.05 18.06 21.94
C THR A 255 0.72 18.29 20.57
N HIS A 256 2.04 18.47 20.56
CA HIS A 256 2.80 18.65 19.33
C HIS A 256 2.75 17.39 18.44
N GLU A 257 3.01 16.22 19.01
CA GLU A 257 2.96 14.94 18.30
C GLU A 257 1.56 14.64 17.75
N LEU A 258 0.51 14.88 18.54
CA LEU A 258 -0.87 14.71 18.07
C LEU A 258 -1.20 15.67 16.92
N THR A 259 -0.75 16.92 17.00
CA THR A 259 -0.95 17.90 15.93
C THR A 259 -0.29 17.44 14.62
N GLN A 260 0.90 16.86 14.66
CA GLN A 260 1.56 16.32 13.47
C GLN A 260 0.84 15.08 12.92
N ALA A 261 0.38 14.18 13.78
CA ALA A 261 -0.42 13.04 13.36
C ALA A 261 -1.73 13.47 12.68
N VAL A 262 -2.46 14.43 13.25
CA VAL A 262 -3.70 14.99 12.66
C VAL A 262 -3.43 15.62 11.30
N LYS A 263 -2.34 16.39 11.14
CA LYS A 263 -1.94 16.94 9.84
C LYS A 263 -1.74 15.83 8.78
N LYS A 264 -1.07 14.74 9.14
CA LYS A 264 -0.89 13.58 8.24
C LYS A 264 -2.25 12.94 7.90
N ILE A 265 -3.14 12.77 8.88
CA ILE A 265 -4.51 12.23 8.65
C ILE A 265 -5.28 13.14 7.68
N HIS A 266 -5.22 14.46 7.84
CA HIS A 266 -5.87 15.41 6.94
C HIS A 266 -5.39 15.28 5.50
N VAL A 267 -4.08 15.15 5.30
CA VAL A 267 -3.50 15.01 3.96
C VAL A 267 -3.92 13.67 3.33
N ILE A 268 -3.92 12.58 4.09
CA ILE A 268 -4.40 11.27 3.61
C ILE A 268 -5.90 11.32 3.29
N ALA A 269 -6.72 11.93 4.15
CA ALA A 269 -8.16 12.06 3.93
C ALA A 269 -8.49 12.87 2.66
N LYS A 270 -7.74 13.96 2.43
CA LYS A 270 -7.83 14.75 1.18
C LYS A 270 -7.47 13.91 -0.04
N GLU A 271 -6.40 13.13 0.02
CA GLU A 271 -5.96 12.28 -1.09
C GLU A 271 -6.95 11.14 -1.36
N LEU A 272 -7.61 10.57 -0.34
CA LEU A 272 -8.64 9.55 -0.48
C LEU A 272 -9.91 10.04 -1.20
N LYS A 273 -10.10 11.35 -1.38
CA LYS A 273 -11.17 11.88 -2.24
C LYS A 273 -10.97 11.48 -3.71
N ASN A 274 -9.74 11.20 -4.15
CA ASN A 274 -9.50 10.65 -5.49
C ASN A 274 -10.14 9.26 -5.65
N VAL A 275 -10.14 8.43 -4.61
CA VAL A 275 -10.83 7.12 -4.61
C VAL A 275 -12.34 7.33 -4.72
N THR A 276 -12.88 8.34 -4.00
CA THR A 276 -14.29 8.70 -4.10
C THR A 276 -14.66 9.09 -5.53
N ALA A 277 -13.85 9.94 -6.19
CA ALA A 277 -14.09 10.36 -7.56
C ALA A 277 -14.02 9.21 -8.57
N GLU A 278 -13.11 8.24 -8.40
CA GLU A 278 -13.08 7.06 -9.28
C GLU A 278 -14.30 6.14 -9.07
N LEU A 279 -14.74 5.95 -7.82
CA LEU A 279 -15.95 5.19 -7.52
C LEU A 279 -17.21 5.85 -8.10
N GLU A 280 -17.30 7.18 -8.08
CA GLU A 280 -18.40 7.92 -8.71
C GLU A 280 -18.44 7.72 -10.23
N LYS A 281 -17.27 7.69 -10.89
CA LYS A 281 -17.21 7.40 -12.34
C LYS A 281 -17.72 5.98 -12.63
N ILE A 282 -17.35 5.00 -11.80
CA ILE A 282 -17.79 3.61 -11.94
C ILE A 282 -19.32 3.51 -11.71
N GLU A 283 -19.85 4.19 -10.70
CA GLU A 283 -21.31 4.28 -10.46
C GLU A 283 -22.04 4.90 -11.66
N ALA A 284 -21.43 5.87 -12.36
CA ALA A 284 -21.93 6.47 -13.59
C ALA A 284 -21.73 5.61 -14.86
N GLY A 285 -21.21 4.38 -14.73
CA GLY A 285 -21.04 3.42 -15.84
C GLY A 285 -19.66 3.42 -16.50
N ALA A 286 -18.66 4.11 -15.94
CA ALA A 286 -17.29 4.01 -16.44
C ALA A 286 -16.67 2.63 -16.16
N PRO A 287 -15.77 2.13 -17.03
CA PRO A 287 -15.06 0.89 -16.78
C PRO A 287 -14.12 1.02 -15.57
N MET A 288 -13.86 -0.11 -14.91
CA MET A 288 -12.89 -0.19 -13.81
C MET A 288 -11.50 0.27 -14.29
N PRO A 289 -10.84 1.22 -13.60
CA PRO A 289 -9.59 1.81 -14.06
C PRO A 289 -8.46 0.78 -14.16
N GLN A 290 -7.88 0.66 -15.35
CA GLN A 290 -6.72 -0.21 -15.60
C GLN A 290 -5.38 0.47 -15.31
N THR A 291 -5.40 1.78 -15.11
CA THR A 291 -4.22 2.58 -14.75
C THR A 291 -4.61 3.62 -13.72
N MET A 292 -3.80 3.79 -12.69
CA MET A 292 -3.97 4.86 -11.69
C MET A 292 -2.60 5.46 -11.38
N SER A 293 -2.52 6.79 -11.36
CA SER A 293 -1.30 7.44 -10.89
C SER A 293 -1.12 7.24 -9.40
N GLY A 294 0.14 7.15 -8.96
CA GLY A 294 0.47 7.08 -7.54
C GLY A 294 0.02 8.33 -6.77
N PRO A 295 -0.24 8.19 -5.46
CA PRO A 295 -0.69 9.30 -4.62
C PRO A 295 0.33 10.43 -4.54
N THR A 296 -0.16 11.67 -4.45
CA THR A 296 0.70 12.87 -4.44
C THR A 296 0.77 13.57 -3.10
N LEU A 297 -0.25 13.44 -2.25
CA LEU A 297 -0.35 14.10 -0.94
C LEU A 297 -0.18 15.64 -1.02
N GLY A 298 -0.48 16.23 -2.18
CA GLY A 298 -0.27 17.65 -2.45
C GLY A 298 1.21 18.08 -2.63
N LEU A 299 2.15 17.13 -2.65
CA LEU A 299 3.60 17.38 -2.77
C LEU A 299 4.05 17.58 -4.22
N ALA A 300 3.30 17.05 -5.18
CA ALA A 300 3.62 17.16 -6.61
C ALA A 300 3.49 18.61 -7.10
N ARG A 301 4.46 19.05 -7.93
CA ARG A 301 4.45 20.37 -8.56
C ARG A 301 3.36 20.50 -9.63
N PHE A 302 3.12 19.42 -10.37
CA PHE A 302 2.11 19.36 -11.43
C PHE A 302 1.02 18.37 -11.07
N ALA A 303 -0.20 18.62 -11.55
CA ALA A 303 -1.29 17.66 -11.43
C ALA A 303 -0.98 16.38 -12.23
N VAL A 304 -1.42 15.23 -11.71
CA VAL A 304 -1.21 13.91 -12.35
C VAL A 304 -1.91 13.76 -13.70
N SER A 305 -2.90 14.61 -14.00
CA SER A 305 -3.50 14.70 -15.34
C SER A 305 -2.53 15.27 -16.39
N SER A 306 -1.53 16.04 -15.98
CA SER A 306 -0.51 16.61 -16.87
C SER A 306 0.82 15.86 -16.82
N ILE A 307 1.23 15.45 -15.61
CA ILE A 307 2.43 14.65 -15.36
C ILE A 307 2.03 13.44 -14.50
N PRO A 308 1.56 12.35 -15.13
CA PRO A 308 1.22 11.12 -14.41
C PRO A 308 2.43 10.52 -13.70
N ILE A 309 2.18 9.73 -12.65
CA ILE A 309 3.21 9.05 -11.87
C ILE A 309 2.85 7.56 -11.84
N ASN A 310 3.64 6.71 -12.48
CA ASN A 310 3.43 5.26 -12.38
C ASN A 310 3.47 4.83 -10.90
N GLN A 311 2.41 4.19 -10.40
CA GLN A 311 2.29 3.85 -8.99
C GLN A 311 3.22 2.71 -8.54
N GLN A 312 3.56 1.80 -9.46
CA GLN A 312 4.37 0.62 -9.16
C GLN A 312 5.85 0.96 -8.97
N THR A 313 6.34 1.98 -9.66
CA THR A 313 7.73 2.45 -9.59
C THR A 313 7.89 3.73 -8.77
N GLN A 314 6.82 4.22 -8.15
CA GLN A 314 6.85 5.43 -7.33
C GLN A 314 7.75 5.22 -6.10
N VAL A 315 8.64 6.17 -5.86
CA VAL A 315 9.52 6.15 -4.70
C VAL A 315 8.71 6.39 -3.42
N LYS A 316 9.00 5.60 -2.39
CA LYS A 316 8.45 5.71 -1.04
C LYS A 316 9.58 5.86 -0.04
N LEU A 317 9.40 6.75 0.94
CA LEU A 317 10.28 6.91 2.10
C LEU A 317 10.10 5.74 3.08
N SER A 318 11.00 5.66 4.05
CA SER A 318 11.03 4.62 5.09
C SER A 318 9.76 4.58 5.96
N ASP A 319 9.09 5.72 6.12
CA ASP A 319 7.80 5.85 6.81
C ASP A 319 6.59 5.51 5.91
N GLY A 320 6.83 5.02 4.69
CA GLY A 320 5.82 4.69 3.70
C GLY A 320 5.29 5.88 2.90
N MET A 321 5.76 7.10 3.16
CA MET A 321 5.31 8.30 2.46
C MET A 321 5.72 8.28 0.99
N PRO A 322 4.76 8.33 0.04
CA PRO A 322 5.04 8.41 -1.39
C PRO A 322 5.55 9.80 -1.77
N VAL A 323 6.55 9.86 -2.64
CA VAL A 323 7.10 11.13 -3.18
C VAL A 323 6.86 11.21 -4.69
N PRO A 324 6.82 12.42 -5.30
CA PRO A 324 6.51 12.60 -6.74
C PRO A 324 7.72 12.28 -7.65
N VAL A 325 8.33 11.11 -7.44
CA VAL A 325 9.55 10.60 -8.10
C VAL A 325 9.34 9.13 -8.46
N ASN A 326 9.82 8.71 -9.63
CA ASN A 326 9.80 7.32 -10.07
C ASN A 326 11.22 6.78 -10.23
N THR A 327 11.40 5.49 -9.96
CA THR A 327 12.60 4.75 -10.36
C THR A 327 12.48 4.39 -11.84
N LEU A 328 13.28 5.02 -12.70
CA LEU A 328 13.35 4.64 -14.11
C LEU A 328 14.07 3.30 -14.25
N THR A 329 13.53 2.41 -15.07
CA THR A 329 14.14 1.12 -15.37
C THR A 329 14.34 0.95 -16.87
N PHE A 330 15.34 0.16 -17.25
CA PHE A 330 15.59 -0.29 -18.61
C PHE A 330 16.10 -1.73 -18.55
N ASP A 331 15.54 -2.62 -19.35
CA ASP A 331 15.92 -4.05 -19.37
C ASP A 331 15.86 -4.67 -17.96
N GLY A 332 14.79 -4.34 -17.22
CA GLY A 332 14.56 -4.79 -15.85
C GLY A 332 15.52 -4.21 -14.79
N LYS A 333 16.44 -3.31 -15.16
CA LYS A 333 17.45 -2.74 -14.24
C LYS A 333 17.15 -1.28 -13.95
N PRO A 334 17.26 -0.82 -12.69
CA PRO A 334 17.10 0.59 -12.38
C PRO A 334 18.23 1.44 -12.97
N VAL A 335 17.90 2.65 -13.41
CA VAL A 335 18.80 3.59 -14.09
C VAL A 335 19.00 4.86 -13.27
N ALA A 336 17.91 5.51 -12.84
CA ALA A 336 17.92 6.79 -12.16
C ALA A 336 16.60 7.02 -11.41
N LEU A 337 16.61 7.92 -10.42
CA LEU A 337 15.39 8.46 -9.84
C LEU A 337 14.99 9.73 -10.62
N ALA A 338 13.79 9.75 -11.20
CA ALA A 338 13.31 10.86 -12.02
C ALA A 338 12.10 11.53 -11.39
N GLY A 339 12.15 12.85 -11.27
CA GLY A 339 11.09 13.67 -10.67
C GLY A 339 10.88 14.99 -11.40
N SER A 340 9.74 15.63 -11.14
CA SER A 340 9.56 17.05 -11.50
C SER A 340 10.35 17.92 -10.52
N TYR A 341 10.61 19.18 -10.88
CA TYR A 341 11.26 20.12 -9.97
C TYR A 341 10.49 20.19 -8.64
N PRO A 342 11.13 20.05 -7.46
CA PRO A 342 10.44 20.06 -6.18
C PRO A 342 9.48 21.25 -6.03
N LYS A 343 8.26 21.00 -5.55
CA LYS A 343 7.28 22.06 -5.29
C LYS A 343 7.82 22.99 -4.22
N ASN A 344 7.57 24.30 -4.35
CA ASN A 344 8.07 25.29 -3.39
C ASN A 344 7.19 25.35 -2.13
N THR A 345 7.13 24.24 -1.40
CA THR A 345 6.46 24.14 -0.10
C THR A 345 7.38 23.40 0.88
N PRO A 346 7.37 23.73 2.18
CA PRO A 346 8.23 23.10 3.17
C PRO A 346 8.16 21.56 3.13
N ASP A 347 6.94 20.98 3.13
CA ASP A 347 6.76 19.52 3.15
C ASP A 347 7.30 18.82 1.88
N ALA A 348 7.21 19.49 0.72
CA ALA A 348 7.69 18.91 -0.53
C ALA A 348 9.21 18.96 -0.64
N LEU A 349 9.83 20.04 -0.15
CA LEU A 349 11.28 20.18 -0.07
C LEU A 349 11.85 19.23 0.98
N GLU A 350 11.23 19.13 2.16
CA GLU A 350 11.61 18.15 3.18
C GLU A 350 11.57 16.71 2.64
N ALA A 351 10.45 16.30 2.03
CA ALA A 351 10.31 14.95 1.47
C ALA A 351 11.35 14.69 0.35
N HIS A 352 11.68 15.71 -0.45
CA HIS A 352 12.74 15.61 -1.44
C HIS A 352 14.12 15.37 -0.80
N MET A 353 14.49 16.13 0.24
CA MET A 353 15.77 15.94 0.92
C MET A 353 15.85 14.60 1.66
N LYS A 354 14.76 14.18 2.33
CA LYS A 354 14.69 12.86 2.97
C LYS A 354 14.91 11.74 1.97
N MET A 355 14.32 11.84 0.78
CA MET A 355 14.52 10.87 -0.29
C MET A 355 16.00 10.79 -0.71
N LEU A 356 16.67 11.94 -0.93
CA LEU A 356 18.10 11.95 -1.30
C LEU A 356 18.97 11.26 -0.24
N LEU A 357 18.68 11.50 1.03
CA LEU A 357 19.35 10.89 2.18
C LEU A 357 19.08 9.38 2.28
N GLU A 358 17.81 8.95 2.27
CA GLU A 358 17.42 7.56 2.49
C GLU A 358 17.76 6.63 1.33
N LYS A 359 17.71 7.16 0.09
CA LYS A 359 18.10 6.44 -1.11
C LYS A 359 19.60 6.52 -1.39
N GLU A 360 20.34 7.28 -0.58
CA GLU A 360 21.79 7.44 -0.72
C GLU A 360 22.15 7.77 -2.18
N CYS A 361 21.41 8.73 -2.78
CA CYS A 361 21.54 9.03 -4.21
C CYS A 361 23.00 9.38 -4.54
N SER A 362 23.53 8.85 -5.64
CA SER A 362 24.95 9.03 -5.98
C SER A 362 25.30 10.47 -6.32
N CYS A 363 24.37 11.18 -6.96
CA CYS A 363 24.43 12.62 -7.18
C CYS A 363 23.02 13.17 -7.43
N LEU A 364 22.89 14.50 -7.33
CA LEU A 364 21.72 15.24 -7.76
C LEU A 364 22.03 16.02 -9.04
N VAL A 365 21.21 15.84 -10.07
CA VAL A 365 21.37 16.50 -11.38
C VAL A 365 20.19 17.43 -11.62
N VAL A 366 20.48 18.74 -11.69
CA VAL A 366 19.50 19.80 -11.92
C VAL A 366 19.69 20.34 -13.34
N LEU A 367 18.67 20.18 -14.18
CA LEU A 367 18.76 20.49 -15.62
C LEU A 367 18.10 21.82 -16.02
N THR A 368 17.46 22.52 -15.07
CA THR A 368 16.81 23.81 -15.33
C THR A 368 17.82 24.96 -15.26
N SER A 369 17.87 25.79 -16.31
CA SER A 369 18.72 26.99 -16.34
C SER A 369 18.29 28.05 -15.32
N GLU A 370 19.18 29.00 -15.04
CA GLU A 370 18.90 30.14 -14.15
C GLU A 370 17.68 30.95 -14.62
N ASP A 371 17.61 31.26 -15.92
CA ASP A 371 16.50 32.05 -16.49
C ASP A 371 15.16 31.35 -16.29
N GLN A 372 15.12 30.02 -16.46
CA GLN A 372 13.92 29.24 -16.22
C GLN A 372 13.57 29.19 -14.73
N MET A 373 14.57 29.04 -13.86
CA MET A 373 14.37 29.08 -12.41
C MET A 373 13.81 30.43 -11.96
N GLN A 374 14.34 31.53 -12.47
CA GLN A 374 13.85 32.87 -12.18
C GLN A 374 12.44 33.10 -12.72
N ALA A 375 12.19 32.78 -14.00
CA ALA A 375 10.90 33.00 -14.65
C ALA A 375 9.76 32.19 -14.05
N LYS A 376 10.06 31.00 -13.50
CA LYS A 376 9.06 30.11 -12.86
C LYS A 376 9.14 30.12 -11.33
N GLN A 377 9.95 31.00 -10.73
CA GLN A 377 10.15 31.13 -9.29
C GLN A 377 10.48 29.77 -8.62
N LEU A 378 11.41 29.03 -9.23
CA LEU A 378 11.83 27.72 -8.74
C LEU A 378 12.82 27.91 -7.58
N PRO A 379 12.60 27.25 -6.43
CA PRO A 379 13.46 27.45 -5.26
C PRO A 379 14.85 26.89 -5.53
N PRO A 380 15.94 27.68 -5.41
CA PRO A 380 17.30 27.20 -5.58
C PRO A 380 17.77 26.41 -4.34
N TYR A 381 17.00 25.38 -3.94
CA TYR A 381 17.16 24.61 -2.70
C TYR A 381 18.53 23.95 -2.56
N PHE A 382 19.23 23.78 -3.68
CA PHE A 382 20.53 23.16 -3.76
C PHE A 382 21.70 24.14 -3.59
N ARG A 383 21.43 25.39 -3.18
CA ARG A 383 22.42 26.44 -2.92
C ARG A 383 22.34 26.91 -1.49
N GLY A 384 23.48 27.16 -0.84
CA GLY A 384 23.49 27.69 0.52
C GLY A 384 22.91 26.72 1.54
N SER A 385 22.33 27.23 2.62
CA SER A 385 21.88 26.42 3.75
C SER A 385 20.40 26.66 4.05
N TYR A 386 19.66 25.57 4.27
CA TYR A 386 18.22 25.61 4.58
C TYR A 386 17.84 24.57 5.64
N THR A 387 16.65 24.74 6.19
CA THR A 387 16.01 23.76 7.08
C THR A 387 14.59 23.53 6.61
N PHE A 388 14.27 22.28 6.29
CA PHE A 388 12.95 21.84 5.83
C PHE A 388 12.46 20.76 6.78
N GLY A 389 11.55 21.13 7.70
CA GLY A 389 11.10 20.25 8.78
C GLY A 389 12.27 19.74 9.61
N GLU A 390 12.48 18.42 9.62
CA GLU A 390 13.60 17.79 10.36
C GLU A 390 14.93 17.72 9.59
N VAL A 391 14.93 18.08 8.30
CA VAL A 391 16.13 17.98 7.44
C VAL A 391 16.83 19.32 7.30
N HIS A 392 18.13 19.33 7.59
CA HIS A 392 19.00 20.47 7.39
C HIS A 392 19.90 20.22 6.18
N THR A 393 20.05 21.23 5.33
CA THR A 393 20.89 21.18 4.13
C THR A 393 21.96 22.26 4.19
N ASN A 394 23.16 21.95 3.70
CA ASN A 394 24.23 22.93 3.51
C ASN A 394 25.00 22.60 2.24
N SER A 395 24.89 23.46 1.23
CA SER A 395 25.44 23.25 -0.11
C SER A 395 26.45 24.31 -0.46
N GLN A 396 27.70 23.89 -0.63
CA GLN A 396 28.81 24.76 -0.99
C GLN A 396 29.25 24.50 -2.42
N LYS A 397 29.50 25.56 -3.19
CA LYS A 397 30.03 25.44 -4.56
C LYS A 397 31.50 25.00 -4.48
N VAL A 398 31.87 23.91 -5.16
CA VAL A 398 33.20 23.29 -5.04
C VAL A 398 34.17 23.85 -6.07
N SER A 399 33.73 24.07 -7.30
CA SER A 399 34.54 24.66 -8.37
C SER A 399 33.67 24.94 -9.59
N SER A 400 33.96 26.01 -10.33
CA SER A 400 33.65 26.06 -11.77
C SER A 400 34.69 25.17 -12.45
N ALA A 401 34.28 24.04 -13.05
CA ALA A 401 35.25 23.21 -13.78
C ALA A 401 35.97 24.07 -14.83
N SER A 402 37.24 23.78 -15.10
CA SER A 402 38.16 24.54 -15.98
C SER A 402 37.75 24.63 -17.48
N GLN A 403 36.50 24.30 -17.82
CA GLN A 403 35.80 24.67 -19.06
C GLN A 403 34.52 25.51 -18.84
N GLY A 404 34.43 26.17 -17.69
CA GLY A 404 33.97 27.56 -17.57
C GLY A 404 32.59 27.79 -16.99
N GLU A 405 31.54 27.58 -17.79
CA GLU A 405 30.25 28.25 -17.53
C GLU A 405 29.00 27.35 -17.62
N ALA A 406 29.12 26.15 -18.20
CA ALA A 406 27.96 25.31 -18.51
C ALA A 406 27.41 24.51 -17.31
N ILE A 407 28.27 24.11 -16.36
CA ILE A 407 27.89 23.27 -15.21
C ILE A 407 28.50 23.83 -13.92
N ASP A 408 27.65 24.14 -12.95
CA ASP A 408 28.05 24.45 -11.58
C ASP A 408 28.01 23.18 -10.72
N GLN A 409 29.11 22.87 -10.02
CA GLN A 409 29.17 21.75 -9.08
C GLN A 409 29.13 22.22 -7.63
N TYR A 410 28.26 21.58 -6.84
CA TYR A 410 28.15 21.79 -5.40
C TYR A 410 28.39 20.50 -4.64
N ASN A 411 28.76 20.63 -3.37
CA ASN A 411 28.77 19.55 -2.41
C ASN A 411 27.71 19.85 -1.35
N MET A 412 26.64 19.05 -1.32
CA MET A 412 25.50 19.23 -0.42
C MET A 412 25.61 18.25 0.74
N GLN A 413 25.63 18.79 1.95
CA GLN A 413 25.53 18.03 3.19
C GLN A 413 24.07 18.00 3.66
N LEU A 414 23.54 16.82 3.88
CA LEU A 414 22.20 16.54 4.40
C LEU A 414 22.32 15.98 5.80
N SER A 415 21.47 16.44 6.72
CA SER A 415 21.35 15.86 8.06
C SER A 415 19.90 15.78 8.52
N CYS A 416 19.54 14.66 9.13
CA CYS A 416 18.19 14.35 9.61
C CYS A 416 18.33 13.51 10.90
N GLY A 417 18.18 14.15 12.05
CA GLY A 417 18.55 13.55 13.33
C GLY A 417 20.05 13.17 13.35
N GLU A 418 20.35 11.91 13.64
CA GLU A 418 21.73 11.40 13.66
C GLU A 418 22.26 11.03 12.26
N LYS A 419 21.39 10.86 11.27
CA LYS A 419 21.77 10.49 9.91
C LYS A 419 22.39 11.68 9.19
N ARG A 420 23.54 11.46 8.57
CA ARG A 420 24.24 12.44 7.73
C ARG A 420 24.61 11.80 6.40
N TYR A 421 24.48 12.56 5.32
CA TYR A 421 24.90 12.13 3.99
C TYR A 421 25.39 13.32 3.19
N THR A 422 26.41 13.11 2.37
CA THR A 422 26.98 14.14 1.51
C THR A 422 26.77 13.71 0.07
N ILE A 423 26.17 14.59 -0.74
CA ILE A 423 25.79 14.33 -2.12
C ILE A 423 26.36 15.42 -3.04
N PRO A 424 27.07 15.05 -4.13
CA PRO A 424 27.47 16.00 -5.14
C PRO A 424 26.25 16.45 -5.96
N VAL A 425 26.18 17.74 -6.27
CA VAL A 425 25.14 18.33 -7.12
C VAL A 425 25.76 18.86 -8.40
N LEU A 426 25.18 18.51 -9.54
CA LEU A 426 25.53 19.01 -10.87
C LEU A 426 24.38 19.87 -11.39
N HIS A 427 24.58 21.18 -11.47
CA HIS A 427 23.61 22.12 -12.02
C HIS A 427 24.01 22.53 -13.44
N VAL A 428 23.26 22.05 -14.43
CA VAL A 428 23.47 22.37 -15.86
C VAL A 428 22.73 23.65 -16.20
N LYS A 429 23.45 24.64 -16.75
CA LYS A 429 22.96 26.00 -16.95
C LYS A 429 22.61 26.32 -18.40
N ASN A 430 23.20 25.60 -19.35
CA ASN A 430 23.09 25.85 -20.79
C ASN A 430 22.20 24.83 -21.53
N TRP A 431 21.30 24.13 -20.83
CA TRP A 431 20.35 23.21 -21.46
C TRP A 431 18.93 23.82 -21.53
N PRO A 432 18.58 24.49 -22.66
CA PRO A 432 17.26 25.09 -22.83
C PRO A 432 16.14 24.05 -22.79
N ASP A 433 14.97 24.46 -22.31
CA ASP A 433 13.80 23.58 -22.26
C ASP A 433 13.30 23.24 -23.67
N HIS A 434 12.78 22.01 -23.85
CA HIS A 434 12.33 21.48 -25.16
C HIS A 434 13.41 21.43 -26.28
N GLN A 435 14.69 21.58 -25.93
CA GLN A 435 15.80 21.61 -26.88
C GLN A 435 16.91 20.64 -26.46
N PRO A 436 17.76 20.18 -27.41
CA PRO A 436 18.97 19.43 -27.08
C PRO A 436 20.05 20.32 -26.43
N LEU A 437 21.11 19.72 -25.92
CA LEU A 437 22.33 20.48 -25.58
C LEU A 437 22.97 21.05 -26.86
N PRO A 438 23.82 22.09 -26.76
CA PRO A 438 24.47 22.70 -27.92
C PRO A 438 25.25 21.72 -28.82
N SER A 439 25.81 20.65 -28.26
CA SER A 439 26.52 19.63 -29.03
C SER A 439 26.41 18.23 -28.40
N THR A 440 26.64 17.20 -29.21
CA THR A 440 26.63 15.79 -28.79
C THR A 440 27.73 15.50 -27.76
N GLU A 441 28.90 16.12 -27.92
CA GLU A 441 30.03 16.00 -27.00
C GLU A 441 29.70 16.54 -25.61
N GLN A 442 28.88 17.60 -25.51
CA GLN A 442 28.43 18.10 -24.20
C GLN A 442 27.48 17.11 -23.50
N LEU A 443 26.63 16.41 -24.24
CA LEU A 443 25.77 15.37 -23.67
C LEU A 443 26.59 14.18 -23.18
N GLU A 444 27.56 13.72 -23.98
CA GLU A 444 28.48 12.66 -23.56
C GLU A 444 29.30 13.07 -22.34
N TYR A 445 29.88 14.27 -22.35
CA TYR A 445 30.65 14.83 -21.24
C TYR A 445 29.82 14.91 -19.96
N LEU A 446 28.58 15.38 -20.04
CA LEU A 446 27.68 15.44 -18.90
C LEU A 446 27.38 14.04 -18.34
N ALA A 447 27.16 13.05 -19.22
CA ALA A 447 26.96 11.66 -18.79
C ALA A 447 28.19 11.09 -18.07
N ASP A 448 29.40 11.38 -18.55
CA ASP A 448 30.64 11.01 -17.86
C ASP A 448 30.77 11.70 -16.51
N ARG A 449 30.44 12.99 -16.41
CA ARG A 449 30.48 13.72 -15.13
C ARG A 449 29.50 13.13 -14.11
N VAL A 450 28.29 12.78 -14.52
CA VAL A 450 27.29 12.14 -13.64
C VAL A 450 27.81 10.78 -13.17
N LYS A 451 28.33 9.94 -14.08
CA LYS A 451 28.86 8.61 -13.75
C LYS A 451 30.06 8.68 -12.79
N ASN A 452 30.98 9.62 -13.03
CA ASN A 452 32.19 9.81 -12.23
C ASN A 452 31.96 10.52 -10.90
N SER A 453 30.81 11.18 -10.71
CA SER A 453 30.43 11.79 -9.42
C SER A 453 30.02 10.77 -8.37
N ASN A 454 29.87 9.50 -8.75
CA ASN A 454 29.54 8.41 -7.86
C ASN A 454 30.77 7.95 -7.04
N GLN A 455 31.17 8.73 -6.04
CA GLN A 455 32.38 8.50 -5.23
C GLN A 455 32.18 7.50 -4.08
N ASN A 456 30.94 7.13 -3.75
CA ASN A 456 30.63 6.18 -2.69
C ASN A 456 30.46 4.78 -3.31
N GLY A 457 31.58 4.06 -3.39
CA GLY A 457 31.70 2.77 -4.06
C GLY A 457 30.65 1.73 -3.68
N ALA A 458 29.93 1.28 -4.71
CA ALA A 458 29.76 -0.14 -4.98
C ALA A 458 29.90 -0.34 -6.49
N PRO A 459 30.89 -1.10 -6.98
CA PRO A 459 30.93 -1.52 -8.37
C PRO A 459 29.75 -2.46 -8.60
N GLY A 460 28.84 -2.07 -9.48
CA GLY A 460 27.62 -2.82 -9.79
C GLY A 460 26.39 -2.04 -9.33
N ARG A 461 25.54 -1.68 -10.29
CA ARG A 461 24.17 -1.23 -9.99
C ARG A 461 23.55 -2.30 -9.09
N SER A 462 23.35 -1.95 -7.82
CA SER A 462 22.55 -2.77 -6.92
C SER A 462 21.21 -3.03 -7.60
N SER A 463 20.61 -4.20 -7.43
CA SER A 463 19.22 -4.45 -7.83
C SER A 463 18.20 -3.62 -7.03
N SER A 464 18.67 -2.63 -6.28
CA SER A 464 17.88 -1.73 -5.44
C SER A 464 17.82 -0.32 -6.04
N ASP A 465 16.88 0.46 -5.55
CA ASP A 465 16.67 1.87 -5.90
C ASP A 465 17.64 2.84 -5.19
N LYS A 466 18.73 2.31 -4.60
CA LYS A 466 19.77 3.09 -3.90
C LYS A 466 20.98 3.37 -4.78
N HIS A 467 21.73 4.43 -4.45
CA HIS A 467 22.98 4.82 -5.15
C HIS A 467 22.78 5.18 -6.63
N LEU A 468 21.55 5.48 -7.03
CA LEU A 468 21.21 5.98 -8.36
C LEU A 468 21.28 7.51 -8.37
N PRO A 469 21.59 8.13 -9.52
CA PRO A 469 21.49 9.58 -9.64
C PRO A 469 20.02 10.01 -9.55
N MET A 470 19.75 11.09 -8.84
CA MET A 470 18.46 11.77 -8.86
C MET A 470 18.51 12.87 -9.92
N ILE A 471 17.62 12.83 -10.90
CA ILE A 471 17.62 13.73 -12.05
C ILE A 471 16.28 14.44 -12.15
N HIS A 472 16.31 15.77 -12.27
CA HIS A 472 15.10 16.52 -12.61
C HIS A 472 15.38 17.74 -13.51
N CYS A 473 14.43 18.00 -14.40
CA CYS A 473 14.27 19.29 -15.08
C CYS A 473 13.07 20.02 -14.45
N LEU A 474 12.23 20.69 -15.25
CA LEU A 474 10.97 21.24 -14.77
C LEU A 474 9.91 20.13 -14.60
N GLY A 475 9.49 19.49 -15.70
CA GLY A 475 8.45 18.44 -15.69
C GLY A 475 8.96 17.05 -15.33
N GLY A 476 10.27 16.81 -15.41
CA GLY A 476 10.86 15.50 -15.14
C GLY A 476 10.59 14.45 -16.22
N VAL A 477 10.48 14.86 -17.50
CA VAL A 477 10.11 13.95 -18.61
C VAL A 477 10.97 14.10 -19.88
N GLY A 478 11.21 15.33 -20.37
CA GLY A 478 12.04 15.62 -21.55
C GLY A 478 13.54 15.47 -21.25
N ARG A 479 14.22 16.58 -20.93
CA ARG A 479 15.66 16.61 -20.55
C ARG A 479 16.06 15.54 -19.52
N THR A 480 15.19 15.29 -18.53
CA THR A 480 15.40 14.22 -17.53
C THR A 480 15.50 12.84 -18.17
N GLY A 481 14.60 12.50 -19.11
CA GLY A 481 14.67 11.25 -19.86
C GLY A 481 15.92 11.18 -20.73
N THR A 482 16.30 12.29 -21.37
CA THR A 482 17.50 12.36 -22.22
C THR A 482 18.77 12.11 -21.43
N MET A 483 18.91 12.74 -20.26
CA MET A 483 20.04 12.51 -19.35
C MET A 483 20.10 11.04 -18.91
N ALA A 484 18.98 10.45 -18.48
CA ALA A 484 18.95 9.05 -18.06
C ALA A 484 19.29 8.08 -19.22
N ALA A 485 18.81 8.36 -20.43
CA ALA A 485 19.12 7.55 -21.62
C ALA A 485 20.60 7.65 -22.03
N ALA A 486 21.21 8.83 -21.90
CA ALA A 486 22.65 9.00 -22.12
C ALA A 486 23.48 8.14 -21.14
N LEU A 487 23.05 7.99 -19.89
CA LEU A 487 23.69 7.07 -18.94
C LEU A 487 23.57 5.60 -19.37
N VAL A 488 22.43 5.20 -19.94
CA VAL A 488 22.27 3.86 -20.52
C VAL A 488 23.28 3.64 -21.66
N LEU A 489 23.45 4.62 -22.56
CA LEU A 489 24.43 4.53 -23.64
C LEU A 489 25.89 4.46 -23.14
N LYS A 490 26.24 5.20 -22.08
CA LYS A 490 27.58 5.10 -21.46
C LYS A 490 27.84 3.75 -20.78
N ASP A 491 26.80 3.01 -20.43
CA ASP A 491 26.94 1.65 -19.87
C ASP A 491 26.93 0.59 -20.97
N ASN A 492 26.09 0.75 -22.00
CA ASN A 492 26.07 -0.11 -23.16
C ASN A 492 25.66 0.68 -24.42
N PRO A 493 26.60 1.03 -25.31
CA PRO A 493 26.31 1.83 -26.49
C PRO A 493 25.45 1.08 -27.53
N HIS A 494 25.32 -0.24 -27.44
CA HIS A 494 24.46 -1.03 -28.33
C HIS A 494 22.98 -1.07 -27.89
N SER A 495 22.61 -0.38 -26.79
CA SER A 495 21.25 -0.38 -26.28
C SER A 495 20.25 0.19 -27.30
N ASN A 496 19.10 -0.47 -27.49
CA ASN A 496 18.05 0.01 -28.38
C ASN A 496 17.34 1.22 -27.76
N LEU A 497 17.56 2.41 -28.32
CA LEU A 497 17.01 3.68 -27.78
C LEU A 497 15.48 3.75 -27.82
N GLU A 498 14.83 3.08 -28.79
CA GLU A 498 13.37 2.97 -28.82
C GLU A 498 12.86 2.14 -27.64
N GLN A 499 13.54 1.05 -27.28
CA GLN A 499 13.21 0.24 -26.11
C GLN A 499 13.50 1.00 -24.81
N VAL A 500 14.63 1.73 -24.71
CA VAL A 500 14.92 2.61 -23.57
C VAL A 500 13.77 3.60 -23.35
N ARG A 501 13.26 4.20 -24.43
CA ARG A 501 12.12 5.12 -24.35
C ARG A 501 10.84 4.42 -23.90
N ALA A 502 10.54 3.23 -24.41
CA ALA A 502 9.38 2.46 -23.99
C ALA A 502 9.44 2.13 -22.49
N ASP A 503 10.56 1.55 -22.02
CA ASP A 503 10.74 1.17 -20.62
C ASP A 503 10.68 2.37 -19.68
N PHE A 504 11.22 3.53 -20.09
CA PHE A 504 11.10 4.76 -19.29
C PHE A 504 9.67 5.26 -19.21
N ARG A 505 8.89 5.15 -20.29
CA ARG A 505 7.48 5.52 -20.29
C ARG A 505 6.66 4.63 -19.38
N ASP A 506 6.92 3.33 -19.42
CA ASP A 506 6.30 2.35 -18.52
C ASP A 506 6.72 2.59 -17.07
N SER A 507 7.98 2.97 -16.83
CA SER A 507 8.51 3.23 -15.50
C SER A 507 8.09 4.58 -14.90
N ARG A 508 7.55 5.53 -15.67
CA ARG A 508 7.15 6.84 -15.15
C ARG A 508 5.85 7.35 -15.75
N ASN A 509 5.87 7.75 -17.02
CA ASN A 509 4.68 8.10 -17.80
C ASN A 509 5.01 8.25 -19.29
N ASN A 510 3.96 8.28 -20.12
CA ASN A 510 4.05 8.35 -21.58
C ASN A 510 4.76 9.59 -22.16
N ARG A 511 5.12 10.58 -21.35
CA ARG A 511 5.82 11.81 -21.77
C ARG A 511 7.33 11.71 -21.68
N MET A 512 7.87 10.62 -21.13
CA MET A 512 9.32 10.41 -21.10
C MET A 512 9.89 10.46 -22.52
N LEU A 513 10.96 11.26 -22.71
CA LEU A 513 11.61 11.50 -24.01
C LEU A 513 10.61 11.96 -25.10
N GLU A 514 9.77 12.96 -24.78
CA GLU A 514 8.78 13.49 -25.74
C GLU A 514 9.39 14.39 -26.83
N ASP A 515 10.49 15.09 -26.54
CA ASP A 515 11.11 16.04 -27.47
C ASP A 515 11.94 15.31 -28.54
N ALA A 516 11.49 15.33 -29.79
CA ALA A 516 12.15 14.63 -30.90
C ALA A 516 13.61 15.10 -31.13
N SER A 517 13.88 16.40 -30.97
CA SER A 517 15.21 16.99 -31.14
C SER A 517 16.24 16.41 -30.15
N GLN A 518 15.83 16.15 -28.92
CA GLN A 518 16.68 15.52 -27.91
C GLN A 518 16.93 14.04 -28.23
N PHE A 519 15.93 13.34 -28.78
CA PHE A 519 16.08 11.94 -29.19
C PHE A 519 17.03 11.79 -30.39
N VAL A 520 17.05 12.75 -31.31
CA VAL A 520 18.04 12.82 -32.40
C VAL A 520 19.46 12.96 -31.85
N GLN A 521 19.67 13.81 -30.84
CA GLN A 521 20.98 13.97 -30.19
C GLN A 521 21.45 12.68 -29.49
N LEU A 522 20.55 11.91 -28.87
CA LEU A 522 20.89 10.60 -28.31
C LEU A 522 21.38 9.61 -29.37
N LYS A 523 20.74 9.58 -30.55
CA LYS A 523 21.19 8.74 -31.67
C LYS A 523 22.57 9.17 -32.18
N ALA A 524 22.83 10.47 -32.25
CA ALA A 524 24.15 10.99 -32.60
C ALA A 524 25.22 10.57 -31.58
N MET A 525 24.91 10.66 -30.27
CA MET A 525 25.80 10.19 -29.19
C MET A 525 26.06 8.69 -29.29
N GLN A 526 25.02 7.88 -29.56
CA GLN A 526 25.17 6.45 -29.77
C GLN A 526 26.11 6.14 -30.94
N ALA A 527 25.94 6.81 -32.08
CA ALA A 527 26.80 6.63 -33.24
C ALA A 527 28.26 6.99 -32.93
N GLN A 528 28.50 8.09 -32.22
CA GLN A 528 29.84 8.49 -31.77
C GLN A 528 30.48 7.42 -30.88
N LEU A 529 29.77 6.92 -29.86
CA LEU A 529 30.27 5.88 -28.96
C LEU A 529 30.58 4.55 -29.68
N LEU A 530 29.77 4.17 -30.65
CA LEU A 530 30.00 2.96 -31.47
C LEU A 530 31.22 3.11 -32.38
N MET A 531 31.49 4.31 -32.89
CA MET A 531 32.70 4.58 -33.66
C MET A 531 33.97 4.54 -32.81
N THR A 532 33.90 4.95 -31.54
CA THR A 532 35.05 4.92 -30.62
C THR A 532 35.36 3.51 -30.13
N THR A 533 34.35 2.64 -29.99
CA THR A 533 34.53 1.25 -29.52
C THR A 533 34.94 0.26 -30.61
N ALA A 534 34.83 0.64 -31.89
CA ALA A 534 35.28 -0.16 -33.04
C ALA A 534 36.77 0.06 -33.40
N ARG A 535 37.45 1.00 -32.74
CA ARG A 535 38.90 1.23 -32.82
C ARG A 535 39.57 0.63 -31.60
#